data_AF-A0A970TB92-F1
#
_entry.id   AF-A0A970TB92-F1
#
_cell.length_a   1.000
_cell.length_b   1.000
_cell.length_c   1.000
_cell.angle_alpha   90.00
_cell.angle_beta   90.00
_cell.angle_gamma   90.00
#
_symmetry.space_group_name_H-M   'P 1'
#
loop_
_entity.id
_entity.type
_entity.pdbx_description
1 polymer ?
#
loop_
_entity_poly.entity_id
_entity_poly.type
_entity_poly.pdbx_seq_one_letter_code
_entity_poly.pdbx_strand_id
1 'polypeptide(L)' 'MTRVFLDDSQISGDLATISGADAHHLLNVLRMAPGDSIIVVDERGRQHQATLTAVDEARARDSAR' A
#
# COMPACT_ATOMS: atom_id res chain seq x y z
N MET A 1 2.09 -14.67 2.28
CA MET A 1 2.63 -13.55 1.48
C MET A 1 1.45 -12.84 0.84
N THR A 2 1.26 -11.55 1.13
CA THR A 2 0.15 -10.74 0.61
C THR A 2 0.55 -10.08 -0.70
N ARG A 3 -0.37 -10.07 -1.66
CA ARG A 3 -0.23 -9.36 -2.94
C ARG A 3 -1.14 -8.15 -2.95
N VAL A 4 -0.62 -7.03 -3.42
CA VAL A 4 -1.34 -5.76 -3.56
C VAL A 4 -1.22 -5.33 -5.00
N PHE A 5 -2.34 -4.96 -5.61
CA PHE A 5 -2.37 -4.48 -6.99
C PHE A 5 -2.34 -2.96 -6.94
N LEU A 6 -1.39 -2.37 -7.64
CA LEU A 6 -1.22 -0.91 -7.68
C LEU A 6 -1.17 -0.43 -9.11
N ASP A 7 -1.77 0.74 -9.32
CA ASP A 7 -1.70 1.45 -10.60
C ASP A 7 -0.38 2.22 -10.71
N ASP A 8 0.03 2.55 -11.94
CA ASP A 8 1.22 3.38 -12.19
C ASP A 8 1.13 4.76 -11.48
N SER A 9 -0.08 5.26 -11.21
CA SER A 9 -0.28 6.50 -10.43
C SER A 9 0.15 6.39 -8.96
N GLN A 10 0.18 5.17 -8.42
CA GLN A 10 0.55 4.86 -7.04
C GLN A 10 2.02 4.48 -6.90
N ILE A 11 2.71 4.25 -8.02
CA ILE A 11 4.12 3.84 -8.08
C ILE A 11 4.95 5.03 -8.58
N SER A 12 5.83 5.54 -7.74
CA SER A 12 6.81 6.57 -8.07
C SER A 12 8.22 6.01 -7.96
N GLY A 13 8.74 5.48 -9.06
CA GLY A 13 10.07 4.87 -9.11
C GLY A 13 10.14 3.65 -8.21
N ASP A 14 10.94 3.73 -7.15
CA ASP A 14 11.14 2.65 -6.17
C ASP A 14 10.15 2.69 -5.00
N LEU A 15 9.25 3.69 -4.97
CA LEU A 15 8.30 3.89 -3.89
C LEU A 15 6.87 3.66 -4.36
N ALA A 16 6.12 2.86 -3.60
CA ALA A 16 4.73 2.54 -3.88
C ALA A 16 3.85 3.01 -2.72
N THR A 17 2.78 3.75 -3.03
CA THR A 17 1.86 4.30 -2.03
C THR A 17 0.51 3.60 -2.11
N ILE A 18 0.18 2.87 -1.05
CA ILE A 18 -1.08 2.14 -0.91
C ILE A 18 -2.05 3.02 -0.12
N SER A 19 -3.23 3.28 -0.66
CA SER A 19 -4.24 4.14 -0.02
C SER A 19 -5.63 3.50 -0.08
N GLY A 20 -6.56 3.99 0.73
CA GLY A 20 -7.95 3.53 0.72
C GLY A 20 -8.15 2.18 1.40
N ALA A 21 -8.98 1.31 0.79
CA ALA A 21 -9.41 0.05 1.38
C ALA A 21 -8.25 -0.95 1.56
N ASP A 22 -7.30 -0.98 0.62
CA ASP A 22 -6.16 -1.91 0.67
C ASP A 22 -5.22 -1.58 1.83
N ALA A 23 -4.95 -0.29 2.06
CA ALA A 23 -4.17 0.16 3.22
C ALA A 23 -4.87 -0.24 4.54
N HIS A 24 -6.19 -0.02 4.63
CA HIS A 24 -6.96 -0.44 5.80
C HIS A 24 -6.89 -1.97 6.02
N HIS A 25 -6.99 -2.76 4.95
CA HIS A 25 -6.90 -4.22 5.03
C HIS A 25 -5.51 -4.69 5.49
N LEU A 26 -4.44 -4.12 4.93
CA LEU A 26 -3.07 -4.44 5.30
C LEU A 26 -2.79 -4.15 6.78
N LEU A 27 -3.31 -3.03 7.30
CA LEU A 27 -3.00 -2.58 8.66
C LEU A 27 -3.93 -3.14 9.73
N ASN A 28 -5.23 -3.23 9.45
CA ASN A 28 -6.21 -3.64 10.47
C ASN A 28 -6.53 -5.13 10.43
N VAL A 29 -6.56 -5.71 9.23
CA VAL A 29 -6.88 -7.14 9.06
C VAL A 29 -5.60 -7.96 9.11
N LEU A 30 -4.63 -7.62 8.28
CA LEU A 30 -3.35 -8.35 8.22
C LEU A 30 -2.36 -7.91 9.30
N ARG A 31 -2.56 -6.72 9.91
CA ARG A 31 -1.71 -6.17 10.98
C ARG A 31 -0.25 -6.09 10.58
N MET A 32 -0.01 -5.73 9.33
CA MET A 32 1.34 -5.57 8.80
C MET A 32 2.03 -4.38 9.47
N ALA A 33 3.31 -4.54 9.73
CA ALA A 33 4.16 -3.53 10.34
C ALA A 33 5.31 -3.15 9.39
N PRO A 34 5.90 -1.95 9.55
CA PRO A 34 7.15 -1.62 8.87
C PRO A 34 8.21 -2.71 9.10
N GLY A 35 8.82 -3.17 8.01
CA GLY A 35 9.72 -4.33 7.99
C GLY A 35 9.11 -5.57 7.34
N ASP A 36 7.78 -5.66 7.24
CA ASP A 36 7.13 -6.79 6.58
C ASP A 36 7.27 -6.72 5.05
N SER A 37 7.38 -7.89 4.42
CA SER A 37 7.48 -8.00 2.96
C SER A 37 6.10 -8.26 2.33
N ILE A 38 5.83 -7.53 1.25
CA ILE A 38 4.63 -7.66 0.42
C ILE A 38 5.03 -7.83 -1.06
N ILE A 39 4.11 -8.35 -1.86
CA ILE A 39 4.25 -8.39 -3.31
C ILE A 39 3.40 -7.27 -3.89
N VAL A 40 4.03 -6.33 -4.57
CA VAL A 40 3.36 -5.31 -5.38
C VAL A 40 3.22 -5.85 -6.79
N VAL A 41 2.00 -5.84 -7.31
CA VAL A 41 1.70 -6.19 -8.70
C VAL A 41 1.37 -4.93 -9.45
N ASP A 42 2.14 -4.61 -10.49
CA ASP A 42 1.88 -3.45 -11.34
C ASP A 42 0.73 -3.71 -12.33
N GLU A 43 0.29 -2.66 -13.03
CA GLU A 43 -0.77 -2.75 -14.06
C GLU A 43 -0.40 -3.71 -15.23
N ARG A 44 0.89 -4.02 -15.40
CA ARG A 44 1.41 -4.93 -16.42
C ARG A 44 1.47 -6.38 -15.94
N GLY A 45 1.07 -6.64 -14.70
CA GLY A 45 1.09 -7.96 -14.07
C GLY A 45 2.47 -8.41 -13.58
N ARG A 46 3.46 -7.50 -13.54
CA ARG A 46 4.79 -7.79 -12.98
C ARG A 46 4.74 -7.71 -11.46
N GLN A 47 5.44 -8.64 -10.83
CA GLN A 47 5.47 -8.77 -9.38
C GLN A 47 6.80 -8.24 -8.85
N HIS A 48 6.71 -7.29 -7.94
CA HIS A 48 7.84 -6.65 -7.27
C HIS A 48 7.76 -6.95 -5.78
N GLN A 49 8.83 -7.49 -5.21
CA GLN A 49 8.91 -7.64 -3.76
C GLN A 49 9.24 -6.28 -3.15
N ALA A 50 8.36 -5.81 -2.28
CA ALA A 50 8.51 -4.55 -1.57
C ALA A 50 8.49 -4.80 -0.06
N THR A 51 9.19 -3.95 0.68
CA THR A 51 9.15 -3.95 2.14
C THR A 51 8.35 -2.75 2.60
N LEU A 52 7.41 -2.95 3.51
CA LEU A 52 6.66 -1.86 4.12
C LEU A 52 7.65 -1.01 4.92
N THR A 53 7.88 0.24 4.53
CA THR A 53 8.88 1.13 5.17
C THR A 53 8.25 2.06 6.18
N ALA A 54 7.06 2.57 5.88
CA ALA A 54 6.31 3.47 6.74
C ALA A 54 4.82 3.28 6.51
N VAL A 55 4.04 3.66 7.51
CA VAL A 55 2.59 3.64 7.46
C VAL A 55 2.10 4.98 7.96
N ASP A 56 1.42 5.72 7.10
CA ASP A 56 0.79 6.99 7.47
C ASP A 56 -0.73 6.79 7.56
N GLU A 57 -1.28 6.97 8.75
CA GLU A 57 -2.72 7.14 8.93
C GLU A 57 -3.07 8.56 8.49
N ALA A 58 -3.22 8.77 7.19
CA ALA A 58 -3.82 10.00 6.69
C ALA A 58 -5.28 10.03 7.17
N ARG A 59 -5.51 10.62 8.36
CA ARG A 59 -6.85 10.91 8.86
C ARG A 59 -7.50 11.80 7.81
N ALA A 60 -8.45 11.25 7.07
CA ALA A 60 -9.36 12.02 6.25
C ALA A 60 -10.01 13.05 7.17
N ARG A 61 -9.48 14.28 7.17
CA ARG A 61 -10.17 15.41 7.76
C ARG A 61 -11.31 15.69 6.81
N ASP A 62 -12.45 15.12 7.12
CA ASP A 62 -13.72 15.41 6.46
C ASP A 62 -13.99 16.90 6.66
N SER A 63 -13.65 17.70 5.66
CA SER A 63 -14.07 19.11 5.59
C SER A 63 -15.50 19.13 5.07
N ALA A 64 -16.44 18.65 5.89
CA ALA A 64 -17.85 18.89 5.72
C ALA A 64 -18.10 20.39 5.91
N ARG A 65 -18.64 21.04 4.87
CA ARG A 65 -19.23 22.38 4.94
C ARG A 65 -20.69 22.30 4.54
#